data_AF-A0A3L7WRE9-F1
#
_entry.id   AF-A0A3L7WRE9-F1
#
_cell.length_a   1.000
_cell.length_b   1.000
_cell.length_c   1.000
_cell.angle_alpha   90.00
_cell.angle_beta   90.00
_cell.angle_gamma   90.00
#
_symmetry.space_group_name_H-M   'P 1'
#
loop_
_entity.id
_entity.type
_entity.pdbx_description
1 polymer ?
#
loop_
_entity_poly.entity_id
_entity_poly.type
_entity_poly.pdbx_seq_one_letter_code
_entity_poly.pdbx_strand_id
1 'polypeptide(L)'
;MNTSDNKSFTSDPDDILDIVVKPRSFSLPPAQTVSREPVVPFTLPPALRAISAAAQEGGWQVSPTADGVIDASAAAPDSWAGYEPPTVAEAGERAEDEPHWFGLMVREVVETVGLAVIIFLIIRIGIQNYRIEGQSMEPNFHDGEYLIVNKLAYRLGEYERGDVIVFKYPNDPSKDYIKRIIGLPGDTVEIRGGQLFVNNTQIEEPYLHMPNTRDEAPSVVEAGHLYVMGDNRPASSDTRSWGQLGQNFVIGQAWLAIWPFDSAGLVKHQPIEVNAVMA
;
A
#
# COMPACT_ATOMS: atom_id res chain seq x y z
N MET A 1 28.29 -6.86 63.89
CA MET A 1 27.86 -5.71 63.07
C MET A 1 28.58 -5.77 61.72
N ASN A 2 27.90 -6.18 60.64
CA ASN A 2 27.46 -5.24 59.61
C ASN A 2 26.45 -5.96 58.71
N THR A 3 25.41 -5.21 58.38
CA THR A 3 24.14 -5.67 57.81
C THR A 3 24.19 -5.85 56.30
N SER A 4 23.36 -6.77 55.85
CA SER A 4 22.95 -7.05 54.48
C SER A 4 22.23 -5.87 53.82
N ASP A 5 22.76 -5.38 52.70
CA ASP A 5 22.01 -4.55 51.75
C ASP A 5 21.45 -5.45 50.64
N ASN A 6 20.29 -6.05 50.94
CA ASN A 6 19.45 -6.68 49.94
C ASN A 6 18.67 -5.56 49.23
N LYS A 7 19.21 -5.02 48.14
CA LYS A 7 18.45 -4.12 47.26
C LYS A 7 17.42 -4.94 46.51
N SER A 8 16.18 -4.85 46.98
CA SER A 8 14.96 -5.22 46.26
C SER A 8 14.95 -4.55 44.89
N PHE A 9 15.11 -5.34 43.83
CA PHE A 9 14.86 -4.93 42.46
C PHE A 9 13.34 -4.93 42.26
N THR A 10 12.71 -3.78 42.50
CA THR A 10 11.32 -3.57 42.11
C THR A 10 11.32 -3.28 40.61
N SER A 11 11.12 -4.30 39.78
CA SER A 11 10.82 -4.11 38.36
C SER A 11 9.49 -3.36 38.26
N ASP A 12 9.52 -2.18 37.65
CA ASP A 12 8.32 -1.47 37.24
C ASP A 12 7.51 -2.40 36.30
N PRO A 13 6.19 -2.61 36.48
CA PRO A 13 5.40 -3.44 35.57
C PRO A 13 5.40 -2.93 34.12
N ASP A 14 5.85 -1.70 33.88
CA ASP A 14 5.99 -1.08 32.57
C ASP A 14 7.36 -1.36 31.88
N ASP A 15 8.30 -2.03 32.56
CA ASP A 15 9.64 -2.35 32.01
C ASP A 15 9.68 -3.67 31.21
N ILE A 16 8.52 -4.30 30.98
CA ILE A 16 8.41 -5.40 30.01
C ILE A 16 8.49 -4.78 28.62
N LEU A 17 9.52 -5.15 27.85
CA LEU A 17 9.85 -4.62 26.52
C LEU A 17 8.77 -4.98 25.47
N ASP A 18 7.61 -4.35 25.58
CA ASP A 18 6.50 -4.48 24.65
C ASP A 18 6.86 -3.90 23.29
N ILE A 19 6.34 -4.55 22.24
CA ILE A 19 6.44 -3.98 20.91
C ILE A 19 5.44 -2.84 20.74
N VAL A 20 5.97 -1.63 20.69
CA VAL A 20 5.29 -0.41 20.27
C VAL A 20 5.50 -0.21 18.77
N VAL A 21 4.49 0.28 18.07
CA VAL A 21 4.55 0.52 16.64
C VAL A 21 4.28 1.99 16.33
N LYS A 22 5.16 2.68 15.59
CA LYS A 22 4.99 4.11 15.29
C LYS A 22 4.65 4.40 13.82
N PRO A 23 3.63 5.23 13.52
CA PRO A 23 3.34 5.69 12.16
C PRO A 23 4.30 6.81 11.72
N ARG A 24 4.60 6.88 10.42
CA ARG A 24 5.55 7.85 9.86
C ARG A 24 4.87 9.12 9.34
N SER A 25 5.46 10.29 9.61
CA SER A 25 5.19 11.56 8.91
C SER A 25 6.15 11.72 7.72
N PHE A 26 5.63 12.11 6.55
CA PHE A 26 6.39 12.33 5.32
C PHE A 26 6.68 13.83 5.14
N SER A 27 7.95 14.21 5.01
CA SER A 27 8.36 15.59 4.69
C SER A 27 8.86 15.65 3.24
N LEU A 28 8.29 16.56 2.46
CA LEU A 28 8.65 16.78 1.06
C LEU A 28 10.01 17.50 0.95
N PRO A 29 10.94 17.07 0.08
CA PRO A 29 12.11 17.86 -0.25
C PRO A 29 11.71 19.12 -1.04
N PRO A 30 12.46 20.24 -0.90
CA PRO A 30 12.17 21.48 -1.62
C PRO A 30 12.37 21.32 -3.14
N ALA A 31 11.51 21.99 -3.91
CA ALA A 31 11.49 21.96 -5.37
C ALA A 31 12.83 22.43 -5.96
N GLN A 32 13.40 21.62 -6.86
CA GLN A 32 14.58 22.00 -7.64
C GLN A 32 14.17 22.80 -8.87
N THR A 33 14.84 23.94 -9.07
CA THR A 33 14.69 24.83 -10.22
C THR A 33 15.35 24.20 -11.45
N VAL A 34 14.57 23.85 -12.47
CA VAL A 34 15.07 23.32 -13.74
C VAL A 34 15.54 24.47 -14.63
N SER A 35 16.83 24.46 -15.01
CA SER A 35 17.42 25.39 -15.99
C SER A 35 16.94 25.09 -17.40
N ARG A 36 16.49 26.12 -18.14
CA ARG A 36 16.08 26.01 -19.55
C ARG A 36 17.31 25.97 -20.47
N GLU A 37 17.37 24.98 -21.35
CA GLU A 37 18.38 24.87 -22.41
C GLU A 37 18.07 25.76 -23.64
N PRO A 38 19.08 26.12 -24.46
CA PRO A 38 18.94 27.03 -25.59
C PRO A 38 18.31 26.41 -26.84
N VAL A 39 17.66 27.27 -27.63
CA VAL A 39 16.92 26.96 -28.86
C VAL A 39 17.86 26.64 -30.04
N VAL A 40 17.63 25.50 -30.71
CA VAL A 40 18.30 25.07 -31.96
C VAL A 40 17.67 25.71 -33.21
N PRO A 41 18.42 25.93 -34.31
CA PRO A 41 17.92 26.58 -35.52
C PRO A 41 16.88 25.72 -36.28
N PHE A 42 15.91 26.42 -36.86
CA PHE A 42 14.72 25.88 -37.51
C PHE A 42 15.05 25.02 -38.75
N THR A 43 14.96 23.70 -38.62
CA THR A 43 14.86 22.77 -39.74
C THR A 43 13.41 22.69 -40.22
N LEU A 44 13.17 22.74 -41.54
CA LEU A 44 11.83 22.62 -42.11
C LEU A 44 11.12 21.35 -41.58
N PRO A 45 9.87 21.47 -41.10
CA PRO A 45 9.09 20.33 -40.61
C PRO A 45 9.00 19.21 -41.65
N PRO A 46 8.98 17.93 -41.22
CA PRO A 46 8.91 16.77 -42.10
C PRO A 46 7.78 16.83 -43.15
N ALA A 47 6.64 17.42 -42.80
CA ALA A 47 5.49 17.61 -43.68
C ALA A 47 5.82 18.42 -44.95
N LEU A 48 6.60 19.51 -44.82
CA LEU A 48 6.98 20.35 -45.97
C LEU A 48 8.00 19.66 -46.88
N ARG A 49 8.86 18.79 -46.31
CA ARG A 49 9.77 17.96 -47.12
C ARG A 49 9.00 16.90 -47.91
N ALA A 50 8.00 16.27 -47.30
CA ALA A 50 7.15 15.28 -47.96
C ALA A 50 6.34 15.88 -49.13
N ILE A 51 5.82 17.11 -48.98
CA ILE A 51 5.08 17.81 -50.05
C ILE A 51 6.01 18.11 -51.24
N SER A 52 7.23 18.60 -51.00
CA SER A 52 8.19 18.88 -52.07
C SER A 52 8.67 17.62 -52.80
N ALA A 53 8.80 16.49 -52.10
CA ALA A 53 9.17 15.21 -52.67
C ALA A 53 8.03 14.60 -53.51
N ALA A 54 6.80 14.64 -52.99
CA ALA A 54 5.62 14.13 -53.69
C ALA A 54 5.31 14.91 -54.98
N ALA A 55 5.59 16.23 -55.01
CA ALA A 55 5.43 17.06 -56.20
C ALA A 55 6.41 16.67 -57.33
N GLN A 56 7.64 16.27 -56.98
CA GLN A 56 8.65 15.84 -57.97
C GLN A 56 8.35 14.44 -58.54
N GLU A 57 7.84 13.51 -57.73
CA GLU A 57 7.46 12.17 -58.18
C GLU A 57 6.23 12.17 -59.11
N GLY A 58 5.34 13.14 -58.97
CA GLY A 58 4.13 13.30 -59.79
C GLY A 58 4.32 14.08 -61.11
N GLY A 59 5.54 14.50 -61.45
CA GLY A 59 5.82 15.25 -62.69
C GLY A 59 5.41 16.74 -62.67
N TRP A 60 5.07 17.29 -61.50
CA TRP A 60 4.69 18.70 -61.38
C TRP A 60 5.93 19.60 -61.35
N GLN A 61 6.11 20.43 -62.39
CA GLN A 61 7.15 21.44 -62.40
C GLN A 61 6.71 22.68 -61.62
N VAL A 62 7.20 22.80 -60.38
CA VAL A 62 6.99 23.99 -59.54
C VAL A 62 8.18 24.94 -59.67
N SER A 63 7.98 26.06 -60.37
CA SER A 63 8.95 27.17 -60.40
C SER A 63 8.48 28.28 -59.47
N PRO A 64 9.35 28.80 -58.58
CA PRO A 64 8.98 29.90 -57.71
C PRO A 64 8.90 31.20 -58.52
N THR A 65 7.78 31.92 -58.41
CA THR A 65 7.67 33.32 -58.89
C THR A 65 8.29 34.28 -57.87
N ALA A 66 8.67 35.48 -58.32
CA ALA A 66 9.43 36.47 -57.53
C ALA A 66 8.67 36.97 -56.28
N ASP A 67 7.37 36.71 -56.23
CA ASP A 67 6.39 37.10 -55.23
C ASP A 67 6.03 35.93 -54.29
N GLY A 68 6.69 34.76 -54.45
CA GLY A 68 6.59 33.62 -53.55
C GLY A 68 5.32 32.79 -53.72
N VAL A 69 4.51 33.07 -54.74
CA VAL A 69 3.25 32.36 -55.04
C VAL A 69 3.52 31.29 -56.09
N ILE A 70 3.34 30.03 -55.71
CA ILE A 70 3.52 28.90 -56.64
C ILE A 70 2.24 28.75 -57.46
N ASP A 71 2.25 29.16 -58.73
CA ASP A 71 1.14 28.92 -59.65
C ASP A 71 1.23 27.50 -60.21
N ALA A 72 0.48 26.59 -59.60
CA ALA A 72 0.42 25.18 -60.01
C ALA A 72 -0.50 24.95 -61.21
N SER A 73 -1.21 25.95 -61.73
CA SER A 73 -2.22 25.75 -62.78
C SER A 73 -1.64 25.40 -64.16
N ALA A 74 -0.36 25.68 -64.40
CA ALA A 74 0.25 25.58 -65.73
C ALA A 74 0.85 24.20 -66.07
N ALA A 75 0.80 23.20 -65.19
CA ALA A 75 1.56 21.95 -65.34
C ALA A 75 0.72 20.66 -65.17
N ALA A 76 -0.58 20.70 -65.40
CA ALA A 76 -1.42 19.50 -65.35
C ALA A 76 -1.33 18.71 -66.67
N PRO A 77 -0.91 17.41 -66.68
CA PRO A 77 -1.05 16.53 -67.84
C PRO A 77 -2.49 16.47 -68.36
N ASP A 78 -2.64 16.26 -69.68
CA ASP A 78 -3.94 16.24 -70.39
C ASP A 78 -4.97 15.26 -69.79
N SER A 79 -4.53 14.24 -69.04
CA SER A 79 -5.39 13.32 -68.29
C SER A 79 -6.19 13.96 -67.15
N TRP A 80 -5.91 15.23 -66.81
CA TRP A 80 -6.61 16.02 -65.80
C TRP A 80 -7.44 17.16 -66.41
N ALA A 81 -7.61 17.20 -67.74
CA ALA A 81 -8.53 18.13 -68.40
C ALA A 81 -9.97 17.87 -67.94
N GLY A 82 -10.49 18.74 -67.06
CA GLY A 82 -11.82 18.63 -66.44
C GLY A 82 -11.79 18.44 -64.92
N TYR A 83 -10.60 18.34 -64.31
CA TYR A 83 -10.47 18.46 -62.86
C TYR A 83 -10.50 19.94 -62.46
N GLU A 84 -11.65 20.41 -61.98
CA GLU A 84 -11.74 21.71 -61.32
C GLU A 84 -11.15 21.55 -59.91
N PRO A 85 -10.05 22.26 -59.58
CA PRO A 85 -9.55 22.23 -58.22
C PRO A 85 -10.65 22.75 -57.29
N PRO A 86 -10.84 22.11 -56.11
CA PRO A 86 -11.84 22.56 -55.16
C PRO A 86 -11.62 24.05 -54.88
N THR A 87 -12.71 24.81 -54.87
CA THR A 87 -12.63 26.25 -54.63
C THR A 87 -12.05 26.51 -53.24
N VAL A 88 -11.42 27.67 -53.04
CA VAL A 88 -10.82 28.06 -51.76
C VAL A 88 -11.85 28.00 -50.61
N ALA A 89 -13.12 28.18 -50.92
CA ALA A 89 -14.25 28.00 -50.02
C ALA A 89 -14.48 26.52 -49.66
N GLU A 90 -14.53 25.61 -50.62
CA GLU A 90 -14.71 24.17 -50.39
C GLU A 90 -13.50 23.50 -49.72
N ALA A 91 -12.29 24.01 -49.98
CA ALA A 91 -11.07 23.61 -49.29
C ALA A 91 -11.01 24.16 -47.85
N GLY A 92 -11.54 25.37 -47.63
CA GLY A 92 -11.67 25.99 -46.31
C GLY A 92 -12.68 25.27 -45.43
N GLU A 93 -13.87 24.95 -45.96
CA GLU A 93 -14.91 24.21 -45.22
C GLU A 93 -14.44 22.80 -44.80
N ARG A 94 -13.62 22.14 -45.62
CA ARG A 94 -13.04 20.82 -45.29
C ARG A 94 -11.91 20.87 -44.27
N ALA A 95 -11.33 22.05 -44.01
CA ALA A 95 -10.28 22.28 -43.03
C ALA A 95 -10.83 22.70 -41.64
N GLU A 96 -12.12 23.07 -41.55
CA GLU A 96 -12.78 23.43 -40.29
C GLU A 96 -13.25 22.21 -39.47
N ASP A 97 -13.22 21.00 -40.05
CA ASP A 97 -13.31 19.72 -39.32
C ASP A 97 -11.98 19.44 -38.59
N GLU A 98 -11.64 20.34 -37.65
CA GLU A 98 -10.57 20.17 -36.68
C GLU A 98 -10.82 18.91 -35.83
N PRO A 99 -9.75 18.23 -35.42
CA PRO A 99 -9.78 16.79 -35.45
C PRO A 99 -10.24 16.22 -34.11
N HIS A 100 -11.25 15.35 -34.19
CA HIS A 100 -11.81 14.56 -33.09
C HIS A 100 -10.77 13.81 -32.22
N TRP A 101 -9.52 13.68 -32.68
CA TRP A 101 -8.44 13.04 -31.92
C TRP A 101 -8.03 13.82 -30.66
N PHE A 102 -8.14 15.14 -30.61
CA PHE A 102 -7.75 15.90 -29.39
C PHE A 102 -8.70 15.62 -28.22
N GLY A 103 -10.02 15.59 -28.48
CA GLY A 103 -11.02 15.23 -27.46
C GLY A 103 -10.90 13.78 -26.99
N LEU A 104 -10.57 12.87 -27.91
CA LEU A 104 -10.27 11.48 -27.58
C LEU A 104 -9.01 11.38 -26.69
N MET A 105 -7.93 12.10 -27.02
CA MET A 105 -6.69 12.13 -26.22
C MET A 105 -6.92 12.70 -24.81
N VAL A 106 -7.66 13.81 -24.70
CA VAL A 106 -7.97 14.41 -23.39
C VAL A 106 -8.79 13.44 -22.53
N ARG A 107 -9.77 12.73 -23.12
CA ARG A 107 -10.54 11.72 -22.40
C ARG A 107 -9.65 10.60 -21.89
N GLU A 108 -8.77 10.04 -22.72
CA GLU A 108 -7.88 8.94 -22.28
C GLU A 108 -6.91 9.36 -21.17
N VAL A 109 -6.38 10.59 -21.25
CA VAL A 109 -5.54 11.16 -20.20
C VAL A 109 -6.33 11.32 -18.89
N VAL A 110 -7.54 11.87 -18.96
CA VAL A 110 -8.40 12.06 -17.79
C VAL A 110 -8.79 10.72 -17.17
N GLU A 111 -9.13 9.71 -17.97
CA GLU A 111 -9.45 8.36 -17.49
C GLU A 111 -8.24 7.71 -16.80
N THR A 112 -7.06 7.82 -17.40
CA THR A 112 -5.82 7.27 -16.83
C THR A 112 -5.44 7.97 -15.52
N VAL A 113 -5.50 9.31 -15.49
CA VAL A 113 -5.22 10.09 -14.28
C VAL A 113 -6.27 9.81 -13.20
N GLY A 114 -7.55 9.71 -13.58
CA GLY A 114 -8.63 9.36 -12.68
C GLY A 114 -8.42 7.98 -12.02
N LEU A 115 -8.08 6.97 -12.81
CA LEU A 115 -7.77 5.63 -12.31
C LEU A 115 -6.55 5.65 -11.37
N ALA A 116 -5.48 6.36 -11.76
CA ALA A 116 -4.28 6.49 -10.92
C ALA A 116 -4.58 7.16 -9.57
N VAL A 117 -5.40 8.22 -9.56
CA VAL A 117 -5.84 8.90 -8.33
C VAL A 117 -6.69 7.96 -7.47
N ILE A 118 -7.61 7.21 -8.06
CA ILE A 118 -8.44 6.25 -7.33
C ILE A 118 -7.56 5.17 -6.68
N ILE A 119 -6.64 4.56 -7.43
CA ILE A 119 -5.71 3.55 -6.91
C ILE A 119 -4.85 4.15 -5.80
N PHE A 120 -4.31 5.35 -5.99
CA PHE A 120 -3.53 6.06 -4.97
C PHE A 120 -4.33 6.27 -3.68
N LEU A 121 -5.59 6.69 -3.77
CA LEU A 121 -6.46 6.88 -2.62
C LEU A 121 -6.76 5.56 -1.90
N ILE A 122 -7.04 4.49 -2.64
CA ILE A 122 -7.28 3.15 -2.06
C ILE A 122 -6.05 2.70 -1.27
N ILE A 123 -4.85 2.80 -1.86
CA ILE A 123 -3.60 2.43 -1.20
C ILE A 123 -3.37 3.31 0.03
N ARG A 124 -3.56 4.63 -0.11
CA ARG A 124 -3.34 5.61 0.97
C ARG A 124 -4.26 5.41 2.17
N ILE A 125 -5.50 4.97 1.94
CA ILE A 125 -6.49 4.78 3.01
C ILE A 125 -6.38 3.37 3.60
N GLY A 126 -6.10 2.37 2.78
CA GLY A 126 -6.11 0.96 3.19
C GLY A 126 -4.82 0.46 3.84
N ILE A 127 -3.68 1.08 3.52
CA ILE A 127 -2.36 0.57 3.94
C ILE A 127 -1.66 1.57 4.84
N GLN A 128 -1.04 1.07 5.91
CA GLN A 128 -0.24 1.86 6.83
C GLN A 128 1.08 1.18 7.17
N ASN A 129 2.16 1.97 7.15
CA ASN A 129 3.50 1.51 7.46
C ASN A 129 3.85 1.80 8.91
N TYR A 130 4.59 0.88 9.50
CA TYR A 130 4.79 0.78 10.93
C TYR A 130 6.20 0.28 11.21
N ARG A 131 6.85 0.80 12.25
CA ARG A 131 8.14 0.31 12.74
C ARG A 131 7.95 -0.34 14.11
N ILE A 132 8.44 -1.56 14.27
CA ILE A 132 8.44 -2.34 15.51
C ILE A 132 9.48 -1.77 16.48
N GLU A 133 9.11 -1.56 17.73
CA GLU A 133 9.98 -1.17 18.84
C GLU A 133 9.72 -2.08 20.05
N GLY A 134 10.56 -3.08 20.35
CA GLY A 134 10.40 -4.01 21.50
C GLY A 134 10.62 -5.49 21.14
N GLN A 135 10.34 -6.40 22.09
CA GLN A 135 10.64 -7.85 21.96
C GLN A 135 9.46 -8.80 22.18
N SER A 136 8.26 -8.30 22.50
CA SER A 136 7.09 -9.13 22.85
C SER A 136 6.59 -10.11 21.78
N MET A 137 7.03 -9.97 20.53
CA MET A 137 6.65 -10.83 19.41
C MET A 137 7.85 -11.58 18.81
N GLU A 138 9.01 -11.58 19.49
CA GLU A 138 10.11 -12.46 19.11
C GLU A 138 9.71 -13.93 19.26
N PRO A 139 10.22 -14.83 18.41
CA PRO A 139 11.20 -14.61 17.34
C PRO A 139 10.59 -14.18 15.99
N ASN A 140 9.26 -14.07 15.89
CA ASN A 140 8.59 -13.85 14.60
C ASN A 140 8.69 -12.41 14.11
N PHE A 141 8.92 -11.48 15.03
CA PHE A 141 9.06 -10.06 14.76
C PHE A 141 10.15 -9.45 15.64
N HIS A 142 11.09 -8.75 15.01
CA HIS A 142 12.27 -8.21 15.68
C HIS A 142 12.22 -6.69 15.83
N ASP A 143 12.86 -6.18 16.88
CA ASP A 143 13.03 -4.74 17.08
C ASP A 143 13.62 -4.07 15.82
N GLY A 144 13.01 -2.96 15.41
CA GLY A 144 13.42 -2.19 14.24
C GLY A 144 12.86 -2.68 12.89
N GLU A 145 12.13 -3.79 12.84
CA GLU A 145 11.48 -4.25 11.62
C GLU A 145 10.36 -3.31 11.16
N TYR A 146 10.15 -3.26 9.83
CA TYR A 146 9.08 -2.47 9.23
C TYR A 146 7.96 -3.37 8.73
N LEU A 147 6.75 -3.05 9.16
CA LEU A 147 5.53 -3.75 8.79
C LEU A 147 4.63 -2.90 7.91
N ILE A 148 3.96 -3.56 6.99
CA ILE A 148 2.80 -3.06 6.27
C ILE A 148 1.55 -3.66 6.91
N VAL A 149 0.64 -2.80 7.33
CA VAL A 149 -0.62 -3.16 7.99
C VAL A 149 -1.79 -2.84 7.06
N ASN A 150 -2.68 -3.81 6.88
CA ASN A 150 -3.93 -3.65 6.16
C ASN A 150 -5.07 -3.24 7.11
N LYS A 151 -5.55 -2.01 6.93
CA LYS A 151 -6.65 -1.41 7.70
C LYS A 151 -8.04 -1.81 7.20
N LEU A 152 -8.12 -2.38 6.00
CA LEU A 152 -9.39 -2.84 5.41
C LEU A 152 -9.71 -4.28 5.77
N ALA A 153 -8.75 -5.05 6.30
CA ALA A 153 -8.92 -6.46 6.66
C ALA A 153 -10.20 -6.68 7.48
N TYR A 154 -10.34 -5.98 8.60
CA TYR A 154 -11.49 -6.12 9.51
C TYR A 154 -12.65 -5.17 9.21
N ARG A 155 -12.60 -4.43 8.09
CA ARG A 155 -13.77 -3.69 7.59
C ARG A 155 -14.59 -4.52 6.62
N LEU A 156 -13.94 -5.47 5.95
CA LEU A 156 -14.53 -6.30 4.90
C LEU A 156 -14.54 -7.79 5.26
N GLY A 157 -13.66 -8.21 6.17
CA GLY A 157 -13.56 -9.57 6.69
C GLY A 157 -13.79 -9.63 8.20
N GLU A 158 -13.63 -10.84 8.75
CA GLU A 158 -13.79 -11.14 10.17
C GLU A 158 -12.43 -11.35 10.84
N TYR A 159 -12.42 -11.34 12.17
CA TYR A 159 -11.23 -11.68 12.96
C TYR A 159 -11.03 -13.19 12.96
N GLU A 160 -9.80 -13.64 12.68
CA GLU A 160 -9.45 -15.06 12.73
C GLU A 160 -8.46 -15.35 13.86
N ARG A 161 -8.56 -16.53 14.47
CA ARG A 161 -7.56 -16.95 15.46
C ARG A 161 -6.23 -17.20 14.76
N GLY A 162 -5.16 -16.73 15.39
CA GLY A 162 -3.82 -16.77 14.81
C GLY A 162 -3.45 -15.50 14.05
N ASP A 163 -4.39 -14.58 13.85
CA ASP A 163 -4.11 -13.31 13.20
C ASP A 163 -3.12 -12.46 13.98
N VAL A 164 -2.19 -11.80 13.29
CA VAL A 164 -1.32 -10.80 13.92
C VAL A 164 -1.87 -9.42 13.62
N ILE A 165 -2.21 -8.67 14.67
CA ILE A 165 -2.90 -7.40 14.57
C ILE A 165 -2.12 -6.27 15.22
N VAL A 166 -2.27 -5.08 14.64
CA VAL A 166 -1.85 -3.82 15.26
C VAL A 166 -3.10 -3.13 15.82
N PHE A 167 -3.01 -2.64 17.05
CA PHE A 167 -4.12 -2.02 17.78
C PHE A 167 -3.60 -0.92 18.71
N LYS A 168 -4.49 -0.01 19.11
CA LYS A 168 -4.17 0.99 20.14
C LYS A 168 -4.19 0.35 21.52
N TYR A 169 -3.16 0.57 22.32
CA TYR A 169 -3.11 0.03 23.67
C TYR A 169 -4.26 0.59 24.53
N PRO A 170 -5.12 -0.26 25.14
CA PRO A 170 -6.34 0.22 25.82
C PRO A 170 -6.08 1.19 26.99
N ASN A 171 -4.98 1.01 27.72
CA ASN A 171 -4.66 1.87 28.88
C ASN A 171 -3.93 3.16 28.48
N ASP A 172 -3.29 3.19 27.32
CA ASP A 172 -2.67 4.40 26.74
C ASP A 172 -2.79 4.38 25.21
N PRO A 173 -3.89 4.93 24.64
CA PRO A 173 -4.16 4.91 23.20
C PRO A 173 -3.21 5.76 22.35
N SER A 174 -2.20 6.40 22.95
CA SER A 174 -1.11 7.05 22.22
C SER A 174 -0.06 6.05 21.72
N LYS A 175 -0.07 4.82 22.25
CA LYS A 175 0.81 3.72 21.85
C LYS A 175 0.03 2.71 21.02
N ASP A 176 0.61 2.29 19.89
CA ASP A 176 0.09 1.17 19.10
C ASP A 176 0.89 -0.09 19.46
N TYR A 177 0.23 -1.21 19.69
CA TYR A 177 0.81 -2.51 20.02
C TYR A 177 0.56 -3.50 18.89
N ILE A 178 1.41 -4.53 18.80
CA ILE A 178 1.21 -5.69 17.94
C ILE A 178 1.16 -6.97 18.79
N LYS A 179 0.14 -7.80 18.56
CA LYS A 179 -0.07 -9.10 19.24
C LYS A 179 -0.80 -10.07 18.30
N ARG A 180 -0.81 -11.35 18.67
CA ARG A 180 -1.57 -12.39 17.98
C ARG A 180 -2.93 -12.62 18.62
N ILE A 181 -3.98 -12.77 17.83
CA ILE A 181 -5.31 -13.18 18.28
C ILE A 181 -5.27 -14.66 18.68
N ILE A 182 -5.64 -14.95 19.91
CA ILE A 182 -5.72 -16.31 20.45
C ILE A 182 -7.19 -16.76 20.60
N GLY A 183 -8.04 -15.86 21.09
CA GLY A 183 -9.47 -16.14 21.31
C GLY A 183 -10.36 -15.07 20.70
N LEU A 184 -11.47 -15.53 20.11
CA LEU A 184 -12.56 -14.74 19.55
C LEU A 184 -13.75 -14.70 20.53
N PRO A 185 -14.72 -13.79 20.35
CA PRO A 185 -15.91 -13.75 21.21
C PRO A 185 -16.57 -15.12 21.41
N GLY A 186 -16.81 -15.47 22.67
CA GLY A 186 -17.38 -16.76 23.09
C GLY A 186 -16.36 -17.86 23.37
N ASP A 187 -15.09 -17.67 22.99
CA ASP A 187 -14.05 -18.64 23.33
C ASP A 187 -13.75 -18.66 24.82
N THR A 188 -13.45 -19.83 25.35
CA THR A 188 -12.85 -19.98 26.69
C THR A 188 -11.35 -20.21 26.53
N VAL A 189 -10.54 -19.26 26.97
CA VAL A 189 -9.07 -19.35 26.95
C VAL A 189 -8.57 -19.69 28.35
N GLU A 190 -7.74 -20.73 28.46
CA GLU A 190 -7.15 -21.19 29.71
C GLU A 190 -5.66 -21.50 29.49
N ILE A 191 -4.83 -21.26 30.50
CA ILE A 191 -3.45 -21.73 30.50
C ILE A 191 -3.22 -22.60 31.72
N ARG A 192 -2.82 -23.85 31.51
CA ARG A 192 -2.71 -24.83 32.58
C ARG A 192 -1.50 -25.73 32.37
N GLY A 193 -0.60 -25.76 33.36
CA GLY A 193 0.72 -26.36 33.20
C GLY A 193 1.56 -25.67 32.12
N GLY A 194 1.37 -24.35 31.96
CA GLY A 194 2.01 -23.49 30.97
C GLY A 194 1.60 -23.72 29.52
N GLN A 195 0.64 -24.58 29.25
CA GLN A 195 0.13 -24.87 27.90
C GLN A 195 -1.18 -24.13 27.66
N LEU A 196 -1.36 -23.63 26.43
CA LEU A 196 -2.56 -22.91 26.02
C LEU A 196 -3.69 -23.89 25.66
N PHE A 197 -4.89 -23.60 26.17
CA PHE A 197 -6.12 -24.29 25.82
C PHE A 197 -7.15 -23.25 25.36
N VAL A 198 -7.82 -23.54 24.25
CA VAL A 198 -8.96 -22.76 23.75
C VAL A 198 -10.15 -23.71 23.61
N ASN A 199 -11.27 -23.38 24.24
CA ASN A 199 -12.46 -24.24 24.34
C ASN A 199 -12.11 -25.65 24.79
N ASN A 200 -11.26 -25.76 25.83
CA ASN A 200 -10.80 -27.02 26.41
C ASN A 200 -9.97 -27.91 25.47
N THR A 201 -9.58 -27.40 24.29
CA THR A 201 -8.69 -28.05 23.34
C THR A 201 -7.30 -27.46 23.48
N GLN A 202 -6.30 -28.32 23.69
CA GLN A 202 -4.91 -27.87 23.72
C GLN A 202 -4.51 -27.36 22.34
N ILE A 203 -3.95 -26.15 22.29
CA ILE A 203 -3.50 -25.54 21.05
C ILE A 203 -2.01 -25.83 20.83
N GLU A 204 -1.69 -26.33 19.64
CA GLU A 204 -0.30 -26.42 19.19
C GLU A 204 0.14 -25.07 18.62
N GLU A 205 1.31 -24.61 19.06
CA GLU A 205 1.80 -23.26 18.73
C GLU A 205 3.18 -23.34 18.08
N PRO A 206 3.27 -23.88 16.84
CA PRO A 206 4.55 -24.11 16.16
C PRO A 206 5.29 -22.81 15.81
N TYR A 207 4.63 -21.66 15.93
CA TYR A 207 5.22 -20.33 15.80
C TYR A 207 6.03 -19.89 17.04
N LEU A 208 6.04 -20.66 18.12
CA LEU A 208 6.75 -20.31 19.35
C LEU A 208 8.03 -21.11 19.54
N HIS A 209 9.08 -20.44 20.02
CA HIS A 209 10.27 -21.12 20.53
C HIS A 209 10.09 -21.64 21.97
N MET A 210 9.30 -20.92 22.78
CA MET A 210 9.04 -21.26 24.17
C MET A 210 7.53 -21.14 24.43
N PRO A 211 6.76 -22.23 24.28
CA PRO A 211 5.31 -22.20 24.46
C PRO A 211 4.89 -22.02 25.92
N ASN A 212 5.74 -22.47 26.86
CA ASN A 212 5.43 -22.45 28.29
C ASN A 212 5.30 -21.02 28.84
N THR A 213 4.19 -20.79 29.54
CA THR A 213 3.87 -19.51 30.19
C THR A 213 3.35 -19.73 31.62
N ARG A 214 3.08 -18.66 32.37
CA ARG A 214 2.34 -18.71 33.63
C ARG A 214 0.92 -19.22 33.40
N ASP A 215 0.42 -19.98 34.36
CA ASP A 215 -0.97 -20.45 34.36
C ASP A 215 -1.95 -19.29 34.50
N GLU A 216 -3.10 -19.46 33.87
CA GLU A 216 -4.21 -18.50 33.84
C GLU A 216 -5.51 -19.27 34.02
N ALA A 217 -6.36 -18.76 34.92
CA ALA A 217 -7.70 -19.31 35.08
C ALA A 217 -8.49 -19.18 33.77
N PRO A 218 -9.47 -20.08 33.52
CA PRO A 218 -10.35 -19.97 32.36
C PRO A 218 -10.99 -18.59 32.25
N SER A 219 -10.87 -17.97 31.09
CA SER A 219 -11.44 -16.67 30.76
C SER A 219 -12.29 -16.77 29.51
N VAL A 220 -13.58 -16.43 29.62
CA VAL A 220 -14.48 -16.37 28.46
C VAL A 220 -14.32 -15.02 27.78
N VAL A 221 -14.05 -15.04 26.48
CA VAL A 221 -13.91 -13.82 25.68
C VAL A 221 -15.28 -13.19 25.47
N GLU A 222 -15.41 -11.94 25.92
CA GLU A 222 -16.67 -11.20 25.86
C GLU A 222 -17.05 -10.82 24.43
N ALA A 223 -18.34 -10.56 24.22
CA ALA A 223 -18.82 -10.01 22.95
C ALA A 223 -18.09 -8.69 22.63
N GLY A 224 -17.63 -8.54 21.39
CA GLY A 224 -16.89 -7.36 20.94
C GLY A 224 -15.44 -7.26 21.45
N HIS A 225 -14.93 -8.30 22.13
CA HIS A 225 -13.55 -8.37 22.61
C HIS A 225 -12.75 -9.48 21.92
N LEU A 226 -11.44 -9.44 22.11
CA LEU A 226 -10.47 -10.40 21.63
C LEU A 226 -9.52 -10.76 22.79
N TYR A 227 -9.10 -12.02 22.84
CA TYR A 227 -7.98 -12.44 23.69
C TYR A 227 -6.71 -12.45 22.84
N VAL A 228 -5.73 -11.59 23.18
CA VAL A 228 -4.50 -11.45 22.41
C VAL A 228 -3.28 -11.78 23.25
N MET A 229 -2.26 -12.38 22.64
CA MET A 229 -1.00 -12.73 23.29
C MET A 229 0.19 -12.39 22.41
N GLY A 230 1.33 -12.10 23.04
CA GLY A 230 2.61 -11.98 22.35
C GLY A 230 3.21 -13.35 22.05
N ASP A 231 3.99 -13.43 20.98
CA ASP A 231 4.74 -14.65 20.64
C ASP A 231 5.90 -14.88 21.62
N ASN A 232 6.47 -13.81 22.20
CA ASN A 232 7.43 -13.92 23.29
C ASN A 232 6.69 -14.00 24.64
N ARG A 233 6.14 -15.18 24.94
CA ARG A 233 5.25 -15.43 26.08
C ARG A 233 5.71 -14.87 27.43
N PRO A 234 6.95 -15.09 27.89
CA PRO A 234 7.39 -14.59 29.19
C PRO A 234 7.66 -13.08 29.21
N ALA A 235 7.85 -12.44 28.05
CA ALA A 235 8.26 -11.04 27.92
C ALA A 235 7.22 -10.21 27.12
N SER A 236 5.94 -10.51 27.30
CA SER A 236 4.84 -9.82 26.61
C SER A 236 3.82 -9.30 27.62
N SER A 237 3.50 -8.01 27.55
CA SER A 237 2.32 -7.43 28.17
C SER A 237 1.14 -7.54 27.20
N ASP A 238 0.22 -8.44 27.50
CA ASP A 238 -0.94 -8.74 26.67
C ASP A 238 -2.19 -8.99 27.53
N THR A 239 -3.21 -9.68 27.01
CA THR A 239 -4.49 -9.84 27.71
C THR A 239 -4.33 -10.41 29.13
N ARG A 240 -3.29 -11.20 29.36
CA ARG A 240 -2.91 -11.73 30.67
C ARG A 240 -2.63 -10.64 31.71
N SER A 241 -2.14 -9.48 31.28
CA SER A 241 -1.71 -8.38 32.16
C SER A 241 -2.74 -7.26 32.28
N TRP A 242 -3.44 -6.93 31.20
CA TRP A 242 -4.32 -5.74 31.13
C TRP A 242 -5.77 -6.04 30.72
N GLY A 243 -6.15 -7.31 30.54
CA GLY A 243 -7.52 -7.72 30.21
C GLY A 243 -7.80 -7.83 28.71
N GLN A 244 -9.06 -8.08 28.36
CA GLN A 244 -9.42 -8.38 26.97
C GLN A 244 -9.38 -7.12 26.09
N LEU A 245 -9.05 -7.30 24.81
CA LEU A 245 -8.93 -6.20 23.85
C LEU A 245 -10.27 -5.93 23.15
N GLY A 246 -10.82 -4.73 23.32
CA GLY A 246 -11.99 -4.32 22.54
C GLY A 246 -11.68 -4.22 21.05
N GLN A 247 -12.53 -4.80 20.19
CA GLN A 247 -12.35 -4.81 18.73
C GLN A 247 -12.25 -3.39 18.12
N ASN A 248 -12.83 -2.39 18.78
CA ASN A 248 -12.76 -0.99 18.39
C ASN A 248 -11.36 -0.36 18.52
N PHE A 249 -10.44 -0.99 19.25
CA PHE A 249 -9.05 -0.55 19.36
C PHE A 249 -8.18 -1.08 18.21
N VAL A 250 -8.66 -2.05 17.43
CA VAL A 250 -7.89 -2.66 16.35
C VAL A 250 -7.72 -1.69 15.18
N ILE A 251 -6.48 -1.55 14.70
CA ILE A 251 -6.12 -0.69 13.58
C ILE A 251 -6.13 -1.49 12.27
N GLY A 252 -5.58 -2.71 12.28
CA GLY A 252 -5.52 -3.57 11.11
C GLY A 252 -4.66 -4.82 11.31
N GLN A 253 -4.62 -5.65 10.27
CA GLN A 253 -3.87 -6.91 10.22
C GLN A 253 -2.46 -6.65 9.67
N ALA A 254 -1.42 -7.21 10.31
CA ALA A 254 -0.05 -7.09 9.84
C ALA A 254 0.20 -8.05 8.67
N TRP A 255 0.47 -7.56 7.46
CA TRP A 255 0.55 -8.40 6.25
C TRP A 255 1.97 -8.72 5.80
N LEU A 256 2.86 -7.73 5.80
CA LEU A 256 4.20 -7.88 5.24
C LEU A 256 5.22 -7.28 6.19
N ALA A 257 6.30 -8.01 6.45
CA ALA A 257 7.56 -7.44 6.89
C ALA A 257 8.33 -7.02 5.63
N ILE A 258 8.74 -5.75 5.54
CA ILE A 258 9.38 -5.19 4.33
C ILE A 258 10.83 -4.78 4.53
N TRP A 259 11.28 -4.68 5.78
CA TRP A 259 12.66 -4.33 6.12
C TRP A 259 13.04 -4.88 7.49
N PRO A 260 14.27 -5.40 7.69
CA PRO A 260 15.37 -5.51 6.71
C PRO A 260 15.06 -6.51 5.58
N PHE A 261 15.66 -6.31 4.40
CA PHE A 261 15.31 -7.13 3.22
C PHE A 261 15.59 -8.62 3.39
N ASP A 262 16.55 -8.98 4.24
CA ASP A 262 16.89 -10.38 4.54
C ASP A 262 15.79 -11.11 5.34
N SER A 263 14.93 -10.36 6.05
CA SER A 263 13.75 -10.90 6.76
C SER A 263 12.42 -10.50 6.11
N ALA A 264 12.46 -9.84 4.94
CA ALA A 264 11.25 -9.40 4.27
C ALA A 264 10.42 -10.59 3.76
N GLY A 265 9.11 -10.54 4.01
CA GLY A 265 8.21 -11.63 3.67
C GLY A 265 6.78 -11.42 4.15
N LEU A 266 5.92 -12.39 3.81
CA LEU A 266 4.56 -12.47 4.31
C LEU A 266 4.58 -12.80 5.80
N VAL A 267 3.80 -12.05 6.58
CA VAL A 267 3.55 -12.35 7.97
C VAL A 267 2.79 -13.67 8.07
N LYS A 268 3.30 -14.58 8.90
CA LYS A 268 2.68 -15.89 9.13
C LYS A 268 1.49 -15.76 10.08
N HIS A 269 0.30 -15.84 9.50
CA HIS A 269 -0.97 -16.02 10.22
C HIS A 269 -1.20 -17.52 10.24
N GLN A 270 -0.84 -18.19 11.33
CA GLN A 270 -1.06 -19.63 11.46
C GLN A 270 -2.44 -19.83 12.08
N PRO A 271 -3.41 -20.40 11.33
CA PRO A 271 -4.75 -20.64 11.87
C PRO A 271 -4.65 -21.48 13.12
N ILE A 272 -5.32 -21.03 14.19
CA ILE A 272 -5.46 -21.82 15.40
C ILE A 272 -6.72 -22.67 15.25
N GLU A 273 -6.51 -23.92 14.88
CA GLU A 273 -7.56 -24.92 14.75
C GLU A 273 -8.03 -25.34 16.15
N VAL A 274 -9.26 -24.96 16.49
CA VAL A 274 -9.93 -25.46 17.68
C VAL A 274 -10.84 -26.56 17.19
N ASN A 275 -10.42 -27.82 17.38
CA ASN A 275 -11.26 -28.95 17.01
C ASN A 275 -12.64 -28.74 17.64
N ALA A 276 -13.67 -28.59 16.81
CA ALA A 276 -15.04 -28.51 17.29
C ALA A 276 -15.33 -29.85 17.97
N VAL A 277 -15.35 -29.85 19.31
CA VAL A 277 -15.96 -30.96 20.04
C VAL A 277 -17.44 -30.85 19.70
N MET A 278 -17.87 -31.70 18.76
CA MET A 278 -19.28 -31.90 18.43
C MET A 278 -20.01 -32.17 19.76
N ALA A 279 -20.86 -31.21 20.16
CA ALA A 279 -21.77 -31.36 21.29
C ALA A 279 -22.86 -32.39 20.98
#